data_AF-D3SF29-F1
#
_entry.id   AF-D3SF29-F1
#
_cell.length_a   1.000
_cell.length_b   1.000
_cell.length_c   1.000
_cell.angle_alpha   90.00
_cell.angle_beta   90.00
_cell.angle_gamma   90.00
#
_symmetry.space_group_name_H-M   'P 1'
#
loop_
_entity.id
_entity.type
_entity.pdbx_description
1 polymer ?
#
loop_
_entity_poly.entity_id
_entity_poly.type
_entity_poly.pdbx_seq_one_letter_code
_entity_poly.pdbx_strand_id
1 'polypeptide(L)'
;MNTSSLQPRVMGLFFTLGCVSGAAQGVEAEYNLGVFTDYIDDGASKSDNDPIVQGGFELGFPTGVFTGVQASSLGSGRGSEIVPFVGYGFDAGPVGVEFGYEHFHYTDLDERYEGETFVVVDWGPVYAGANYLAHAHDRDARGSREFFAGTAFEVAPRTDVFAEVGHDRPADDDNAAFWELGAAHATDFGTFSLTYASRDESGAQHLLVGGYSVHF
;
A
#
# COMPACT_ATOMS: atom_id res chain seq x y z
N MET A 1 -10.29 -27.12 2.18
CA MET A 1 -9.13 -26.91 3.07
C MET A 1 -8.88 -25.42 3.07
N ASN A 2 -8.81 -24.81 4.26
CA ASN A 2 -8.81 -23.36 4.51
C ASN A 2 -8.11 -22.51 3.45
N THR A 3 -8.88 -21.68 2.74
CA THR A 3 -8.38 -20.48 2.06
C THR A 3 -8.42 -19.35 3.08
N SER A 4 -7.32 -19.11 3.78
CA SER A 4 -7.16 -17.88 4.56
C SER A 4 -7.05 -16.73 3.56
N SER A 5 -8.15 -16.01 3.35
CA SER A 5 -8.14 -14.73 2.64
C SER A 5 -7.28 -13.75 3.45
N LEU A 6 -6.05 -13.50 2.99
CA LEU A 6 -5.25 -12.41 3.51
C LEU A 6 -6.00 -11.11 3.19
N GLN A 7 -6.47 -10.42 4.22
CA GLN A 7 -7.22 -9.17 4.04
C GLN A 7 -6.27 -8.02 3.66
N PRO A 8 -6.75 -6.99 2.96
CA PRO A 8 -5.93 -5.83 2.55
C PRO A 8 -5.38 -5.14 3.79
N ARG A 9 -4.06 -5.13 3.96
CA ARG A 9 -3.42 -4.55 5.14
C ARG A 9 -3.07 -3.09 4.85
N VAL A 10 -3.48 -2.24 5.79
CA VAL A 10 -3.17 -0.83 5.89
C VAL A 10 -1.66 -0.63 5.75
N MET A 11 -1.22 0.00 4.66
CA MET A 11 0.07 0.69 4.56
C MET A 11 0.09 1.63 3.36
N GLY A 12 0.96 2.65 3.41
CA GLY A 12 1.25 3.52 2.27
C GLY A 12 1.44 2.69 1.01
N LEU A 13 0.79 3.15 -0.06
CA LEU A 13 0.54 2.37 -1.27
C LEU A 13 -0.23 1.07 -1.02
N PHE A 14 -1.56 1.17 -1.03
CA PHE A 14 -2.48 0.04 -0.88
C PHE A 14 -2.34 -0.94 -2.06
N PHE A 15 -1.42 -1.91 -1.96
CA PHE A 15 -1.54 -3.16 -2.68
C PHE A 15 -2.52 -4.07 -1.96
N THR A 16 -3.74 -4.09 -2.47
CA THR A 16 -4.61 -5.26 -2.37
C THR A 16 -3.92 -6.41 -3.10
N LEU A 17 -3.03 -7.15 -2.42
CA LEU A 17 -2.62 -8.48 -2.88
C LEU A 17 -3.82 -9.43 -2.72
N GLY A 18 -4.77 -9.28 -3.64
CA GLY A 18 -5.78 -10.28 -3.88
C GLY A 18 -5.09 -11.46 -4.55
N CYS A 19 -4.64 -12.45 -3.77
CA CYS A 19 -4.36 -13.76 -4.35
C CYS A 19 -5.64 -14.23 -5.06
N VAL A 20 -5.70 -14.08 -6.39
CA VAL A 20 -6.74 -14.69 -7.22
C VAL A 20 -6.45 -16.19 -7.29
N SER A 21 -6.59 -16.88 -6.15
CA SER A 21 -6.47 -18.32 -6.09
C SER A 21 -7.74 -18.92 -6.67
N GLY A 22 -7.71 -19.20 -7.98
CA GLY A 22 -8.57 -20.16 -8.63
C GLY A 22 -9.92 -19.63 -9.13
N ALA A 23 -10.02 -19.46 -10.45
CA ALA A 23 -11.24 -19.61 -11.24
C ALA A 23 -12.52 -19.01 -10.65
N ALA A 24 -12.48 -17.78 -10.13
CA ALA A 24 -13.68 -17.00 -9.96
C ALA A 24 -14.30 -16.79 -11.35
N GLN A 25 -15.54 -17.25 -11.56
CA GLN A 25 -16.23 -17.14 -12.86
C GLN A 25 -16.80 -15.73 -13.11
N GLY A 26 -16.38 -14.72 -12.35
CA GLY A 26 -16.96 -13.39 -12.37
C GLY A 26 -15.97 -12.31 -11.95
N VAL A 27 -16.41 -11.06 -12.03
CA VAL A 27 -15.67 -9.91 -11.54
C VAL A 27 -15.71 -9.93 -10.01
N GLU A 28 -14.55 -9.88 -9.38
CA GLU A 28 -14.40 -9.73 -7.93
C GLU A 28 -14.32 -8.25 -7.59
N ALA A 29 -14.96 -7.85 -6.50
CA ALA A 29 -15.01 -6.47 -6.05
C ALA A 29 -14.56 -6.42 -4.61
N GLU A 30 -13.54 -5.62 -4.32
CA GLU A 30 -13.02 -5.41 -2.98
C GLU A 30 -13.12 -3.94 -2.61
N TYR A 31 -13.59 -3.68 -1.40
CA TYR A 31 -13.67 -2.34 -0.85
C TYR A 31 -13.00 -2.27 0.51
N ASN A 32 -12.36 -1.14 0.78
CA ASN A 32 -11.80 -0.86 2.08
C ASN A 32 -12.03 0.60 2.47
N LEU A 33 -12.20 0.83 3.77
CA LEU A 33 -12.29 2.17 4.34
C LEU A 33 -11.71 2.13 5.75
N GLY A 34 -10.89 3.11 6.09
CA GLY A 34 -10.28 3.20 7.40
C GLY A 34 -9.99 4.63 7.84
N VAL A 35 -9.73 4.74 9.13
CA VAL A 35 -9.28 5.95 9.80
C VAL A 35 -7.99 5.66 10.53
N PHE A 36 -7.02 6.56 10.39
CA PHE A 36 -5.68 6.39 10.92
C PHE A 36 -5.23 7.67 11.61
N THR A 37 -4.35 7.56 12.59
CA THR A 37 -3.79 8.72 13.29
C THR A 37 -2.75 9.47 12.45
N ASP A 38 -2.25 8.85 11.37
CA ASP A 38 -1.27 9.39 10.44
C ASP A 38 -1.31 8.57 9.13
N TYR A 39 -0.74 9.10 8.05
CA TYR A 39 -0.48 8.38 6.80
C TYR A 39 1.02 8.06 6.74
N ILE A 40 1.38 6.77 6.88
CA ILE A 40 2.76 6.29 6.66
C ILE A 40 2.99 6.03 5.17
N ASP A 41 4.07 6.55 4.62
CA ASP A 41 4.60 6.27 3.29
C ASP A 41 6.12 6.16 3.39
N ASP A 42 6.69 4.99 3.09
CA ASP A 42 8.12 4.69 3.20
C ASP A 42 8.75 5.15 4.54
N GLY A 43 8.07 4.86 5.64
CA GLY A 43 8.49 5.27 6.98
C GLY A 43 8.44 6.77 7.27
N ALA A 44 7.82 7.59 6.41
CA ALA A 44 7.57 9.01 6.57
C ALA A 44 6.08 9.34 6.72
N SER A 45 5.74 10.49 7.29
CA SER A 45 4.35 10.96 7.34
C SER A 45 4.00 11.69 6.05
N LYS A 46 2.98 11.20 5.33
CA LYS A 46 2.35 11.92 4.20
C LYS A 46 1.26 12.89 4.63
N SER A 47 0.82 12.85 5.89
CA SER A 47 -0.24 13.73 6.41
C SER A 47 0.21 14.77 7.43
N ASP A 48 1.53 14.97 7.61
CA ASP A 48 2.08 15.91 8.61
C ASP A 48 1.60 15.57 10.05
N ASN A 49 1.59 14.28 10.36
CA ASN A 49 1.11 13.73 11.64
C ASN A 49 -0.36 14.02 11.97
N ASP A 50 -1.16 14.43 10.98
CA ASP A 50 -2.61 14.58 11.13
C ASP A 50 -3.35 13.26 10.89
N PRO A 51 -4.48 13.05 11.59
CA PRO A 51 -5.34 11.91 11.32
C PRO A 51 -5.99 12.01 9.94
N ILE A 52 -6.18 10.84 9.33
CA ILE A 52 -6.62 10.71 7.95
C ILE A 52 -7.73 9.67 7.80
N VAL A 53 -8.50 9.84 6.73
CA VAL A 53 -9.42 8.83 6.20
C VAL A 53 -8.81 8.29 4.91
N GLN A 54 -8.73 6.98 4.81
CA GLN A 54 -8.21 6.26 3.64
C GLN A 54 -9.17 5.18 3.21
N GLY A 55 -9.21 4.89 1.92
CA GLY A 55 -9.94 3.76 1.43
C GLY A 55 -9.86 3.64 -0.08
N GLY A 56 -10.53 2.62 -0.59
CA GLY A 56 -10.68 2.46 -2.02
C GLY A 56 -11.47 1.25 -2.43
N PHE A 57 -11.36 0.99 -3.71
CA PHE A 57 -12.16 0.00 -4.41
C PHE A 57 -11.34 -0.62 -5.53
N GLU A 58 -11.39 -1.94 -5.64
CA GLU A 58 -10.77 -2.71 -6.71
C GLU A 58 -11.79 -3.63 -7.40
N LEU A 59 -11.61 -3.78 -8.71
CA LEU A 59 -12.24 -4.81 -9.53
C LEU A 59 -11.19 -5.78 -10.09
N GLY A 60 -11.30 -7.05 -9.72
CA GLY A 60 -10.53 -8.15 -10.29
C GLY A 60 -11.30 -8.87 -11.40
N PHE A 61 -10.65 -9.15 -12.53
CA PHE A 61 -11.24 -9.86 -13.66
C PHE A 61 -10.65 -11.27 -13.80
N PRO A 62 -11.42 -12.26 -14.29
CA PRO A 62 -10.92 -13.63 -14.50
C PRO A 62 -9.72 -13.76 -15.45
N THR A 63 -9.43 -12.71 -16.22
CA THR A 63 -8.26 -12.64 -17.11
C THR A 63 -6.95 -12.39 -16.38
N GLY A 64 -6.99 -12.04 -15.09
CA GLY A 64 -5.87 -11.53 -14.31
C GLY A 64 -5.71 -10.02 -14.37
N VAL A 65 -6.56 -9.30 -15.13
CA VAL A 65 -6.56 -7.83 -15.11
C VAL A 65 -7.24 -7.38 -13.82
N PHE A 66 -6.75 -6.30 -13.24
CA PHE A 66 -7.42 -5.61 -12.14
C PHE A 66 -7.35 -4.09 -12.33
N THR A 67 -8.29 -3.35 -11.74
CA THR A 67 -8.32 -1.89 -11.77
C THR A 67 -9.13 -1.33 -10.62
N GLY A 68 -8.81 -0.13 -10.18
CA GLY A 68 -9.48 0.46 -9.04
C GLY A 68 -9.12 1.91 -8.82
N VAL A 69 -9.46 2.39 -7.64
CA VAL A 69 -9.07 3.70 -7.12
C VAL A 69 -8.83 3.61 -5.63
N GLN A 70 -7.72 4.19 -5.18
CA GLN A 70 -7.48 4.52 -3.78
C GLN A 70 -7.67 6.02 -3.57
N ALA A 71 -8.01 6.42 -2.35
CA ALA A 71 -8.07 7.81 -1.96
C ALA A 71 -7.71 7.98 -0.49
N SER A 72 -7.03 9.10 -0.19
CA SER A 72 -6.64 9.49 1.16
C SER A 72 -6.87 10.98 1.36
N SER A 73 -7.27 11.39 2.56
CA SER A 73 -6.95 12.76 3.02
C SER A 73 -5.45 12.89 3.31
N LEU A 74 -4.89 14.09 3.17
CA LEU A 74 -3.45 14.35 3.40
C LEU A 74 -3.17 15.22 4.63
N GLY A 75 -4.13 15.32 5.55
CA GLY A 75 -4.01 16.22 6.70
C GLY A 75 -4.49 17.65 6.41
N SER A 76 -4.39 18.49 7.42
CA SER A 76 -4.99 19.82 7.43
C SER A 76 -4.42 20.73 6.34
N GLY A 77 -5.30 21.19 5.44
CA GLY A 77 -4.94 22.14 4.38
C GLY A 77 -4.16 21.55 3.20
N ARG A 78 -3.93 20.24 3.18
CA ARG A 78 -3.17 19.53 2.13
C ARG A 78 -4.06 18.76 1.14
N GLY A 79 -5.37 18.76 1.38
CA GLY A 79 -6.36 18.20 0.48
C GLY A 79 -6.44 16.68 0.53
N SER A 80 -6.58 16.08 -0.65
CA SER A 80 -6.69 14.64 -0.85
C SER A 80 -5.75 14.15 -1.94
N GLU A 81 -5.34 12.90 -1.79
CA GLU A 81 -4.72 12.08 -2.81
C GLU A 81 -5.79 11.14 -3.40
N ILE A 82 -5.81 11.01 -4.72
CA ILE A 82 -6.70 10.10 -5.45
C ILE A 82 -5.85 9.34 -6.47
N VAL A 83 -5.86 8.02 -6.37
CA VAL A 83 -4.94 7.14 -7.11
C VAL A 83 -5.73 6.08 -7.88
N PRO A 84 -6.22 6.37 -9.10
CA PRO A 84 -6.67 5.32 -10.00
C PRO A 84 -5.51 4.44 -10.47
N PHE A 85 -5.77 3.14 -10.60
CA PHE A 85 -4.77 2.16 -11.00
C PHE A 85 -5.34 1.09 -11.93
N VAL A 86 -4.43 0.44 -12.67
CA VAL A 86 -4.70 -0.74 -13.49
C VAL A 86 -3.49 -1.66 -13.47
N GLY A 87 -3.72 -2.96 -13.41
CA GLY A 87 -2.64 -3.94 -13.38
C GLY A 87 -3.03 -5.30 -13.95
N TYR A 88 -2.05 -6.20 -13.89
CA TYR A 88 -2.17 -7.58 -14.29
C TYR A 88 -1.47 -8.49 -13.29
N GLY A 89 -2.21 -9.46 -12.76
CA GLY A 89 -1.74 -10.47 -11.82
C GLY A 89 -1.83 -11.88 -12.40
N PHE A 90 -0.87 -12.74 -12.07
CA PHE A 90 -0.90 -14.16 -12.40
C PHE A 90 -0.04 -15.01 -11.46
N ASP A 91 -0.36 -16.30 -11.36
CA ASP A 91 0.43 -17.26 -10.59
C ASP A 91 1.49 -17.95 -11.48
N ALA A 92 2.73 -17.95 -11.00
CA ALA A 92 3.85 -18.72 -11.52
C ALA A 92 4.20 -19.87 -10.56
N GLY A 93 3.32 -20.88 -10.49
CA GLY A 93 3.47 -21.97 -9.53
C GLY A 93 3.05 -21.50 -8.13
N PRO A 94 3.94 -21.52 -7.11
CA PRO A 94 3.61 -21.03 -5.77
C PRO A 94 3.83 -19.52 -5.60
N VAL A 95 4.27 -18.82 -6.64
CA VAL A 95 4.61 -17.39 -6.60
C VAL A 95 3.51 -16.61 -7.31
N GLY A 96 2.90 -15.66 -6.62
CA GLY A 96 2.05 -14.66 -7.25
C GLY A 96 2.91 -13.51 -7.81
N VAL A 97 2.52 -13.00 -8.96
CA VAL A 97 3.20 -11.87 -9.63
C VAL A 97 2.16 -10.86 -10.07
N GLU A 98 2.33 -9.62 -9.65
CA GLU A 98 1.50 -8.49 -10.04
C GLU A 98 2.38 -7.38 -10.60
N PHE A 99 1.88 -6.68 -11.61
CA PHE A 99 2.50 -5.45 -12.08
C PHE A 99 1.42 -4.54 -12.64
N GLY A 100 1.69 -3.24 -12.66
CA GLY A 100 0.70 -2.30 -13.11
C GLY A 100 1.21 -0.88 -13.19
N TYR A 101 0.23 0.02 -13.25
CA TYR A 101 0.43 1.44 -13.29
C TYR A 101 -0.63 2.12 -12.43
N GLU A 102 -0.20 3.12 -11.70
CA GLU A 102 -1.06 3.97 -10.90
C GLU A 102 -0.76 5.45 -11.16
N HIS A 103 -1.77 6.28 -10.91
CA HIS A 103 -1.68 7.70 -11.15
C HIS A 103 -2.12 8.47 -9.93
N PHE A 104 -1.17 9.01 -9.19
CA PHE A 104 -1.46 9.88 -8.06
C PHE A 104 -1.94 11.23 -8.57
N HIS A 105 -3.06 11.69 -8.02
CA HIS A 105 -3.54 13.04 -8.21
C HIS A 105 -3.78 13.69 -6.86
N TYR A 106 -3.21 14.88 -6.70
CA TYR A 106 -3.29 15.67 -5.48
C TYR A 106 -4.16 16.90 -5.70
N THR A 107 -5.13 17.13 -4.80
CA THR A 107 -6.09 18.23 -4.98
C THR A 107 -5.51 19.59 -4.65
N ASP A 108 -4.64 19.66 -3.64
CA ASP A 108 -4.16 20.92 -3.04
C ASP A 108 -2.64 20.97 -2.82
N LEU A 109 -1.88 19.95 -3.26
CA LEU A 109 -0.41 19.99 -3.28
C LEU A 109 0.14 20.68 -4.53
N ASP A 110 1.36 21.21 -4.44
CA ASP A 110 2.07 21.83 -5.57
C ASP A 110 2.54 20.77 -6.58
N GLU A 111 3.00 19.62 -6.09
CA GLU A 111 3.20 18.39 -6.84
C GLU A 111 1.83 17.79 -7.17
N ARG A 112 1.23 18.21 -8.29
CA ARG A 112 -0.18 17.89 -8.57
C ARG A 112 -0.47 16.46 -8.97
N TYR A 113 0.53 15.77 -9.52
CA TYR A 113 0.35 14.42 -10.01
C TYR A 113 1.66 13.65 -10.16
N GLU A 114 1.54 12.34 -10.02
CA GLU A 114 2.59 11.36 -10.23
C GLU A 114 2.03 10.13 -10.95
N GLY A 115 2.90 9.34 -11.54
CA GLY A 115 2.56 8.20 -12.37
C GLY A 115 3.62 7.13 -12.23
N GLU A 116 3.25 6.03 -11.61
CA GLU A 116 4.17 5.01 -11.15
C GLU A 116 3.85 3.67 -11.77
N THR A 117 4.90 2.93 -12.13
CA THR A 117 4.78 1.50 -12.45
C THR A 117 5.33 0.69 -11.31
N PHE A 118 4.63 -0.38 -10.96
CA PHE A 118 5.03 -1.29 -9.91
C PHE A 118 5.19 -2.71 -10.43
N VAL A 119 5.97 -3.50 -9.71
CA VAL A 119 5.96 -4.96 -9.77
C VAL A 119 6.06 -5.50 -8.36
N VAL A 120 5.20 -6.44 -8.01
CA VAL A 120 5.18 -7.11 -6.71
C VAL A 120 5.17 -8.62 -6.94
N VAL A 121 5.92 -9.34 -6.13
CA VAL A 121 5.91 -10.80 -6.08
C VAL A 121 5.64 -11.25 -4.66
N ASP A 122 4.84 -12.29 -4.51
CA ASP A 122 4.56 -12.91 -3.23
C ASP A 122 4.84 -14.42 -3.26
N TRP A 123 5.23 -14.94 -2.11
CA TRP A 123 5.43 -16.36 -1.89
C TRP A 123 5.08 -16.71 -0.45
N GLY A 124 3.83 -17.12 -0.25
CA GLY A 124 3.31 -17.44 1.07
C GLY A 124 3.24 -16.17 1.94
N PRO A 125 3.90 -16.12 3.11
CA PRO A 125 3.80 -14.98 4.02
C PRO A 125 4.77 -13.84 3.66
N VAL A 126 5.58 -13.98 2.61
CA VAL A 126 6.62 -13.01 2.22
C VAL A 126 6.25 -12.40 0.89
N TYR A 127 6.54 -11.12 0.73
CA TYR A 127 6.42 -10.40 -0.53
C TYR A 127 7.61 -9.47 -0.73
N ALA A 128 7.84 -9.08 -1.98
CA ALA A 128 8.82 -8.08 -2.35
C ALA A 128 8.35 -7.32 -3.59
N GLY A 129 8.73 -6.06 -3.70
CA GLY A 129 8.31 -5.22 -4.80
C GLY A 129 9.35 -4.20 -5.22
N ALA A 130 9.06 -3.57 -6.34
CA ALA A 130 9.79 -2.43 -6.83
C ALA A 130 8.84 -1.47 -7.55
N ASN A 131 9.02 -0.19 -7.26
CA ASN A 131 8.28 0.91 -7.85
C ASN A 131 9.20 1.78 -8.71
N TYR A 132 8.62 2.42 -9.72
CA TYR A 132 9.33 3.31 -10.63
C TYR A 132 8.45 4.46 -11.07
N LEU A 133 8.87 5.69 -10.73
CA LEU A 133 8.19 6.92 -11.07
C LEU A 133 8.37 7.24 -12.56
N ALA A 134 7.44 6.74 -13.38
CA ALA A 134 7.46 6.86 -14.83
C ALA A 134 7.11 8.27 -15.31
N HIS A 135 6.23 8.95 -14.57
CA HIS A 135 5.73 10.29 -14.84
C HIS A 135 5.55 11.08 -13.54
N ALA A 136 5.85 12.37 -13.56
CA ALA A 136 5.66 13.25 -12.41
C ALA A 136 5.45 14.69 -12.88
N HIS A 137 4.72 15.47 -12.08
CA HIS A 137 4.54 16.91 -12.28
C HIS A 137 5.89 17.63 -12.18
N ASP A 138 6.64 17.34 -11.12
CA ASP A 138 8.06 17.65 -11.06
C ASP A 138 8.82 16.64 -11.93
N ARG A 139 9.50 17.13 -12.96
CA ARG A 139 10.21 16.25 -13.90
C ARG A 139 11.50 15.72 -13.34
N ASP A 140 12.06 16.38 -12.32
CA ASP A 140 13.34 15.99 -11.72
C ASP A 140 13.15 14.78 -10.80
N ALA A 141 11.95 14.59 -10.24
CA ALA A 141 11.55 13.36 -9.54
C ALA A 141 11.42 12.14 -10.47
N ARG A 142 11.27 12.33 -11.79
CA ARG A 142 11.07 11.21 -12.71
C ARG A 142 12.26 10.24 -12.70
N GLY A 143 11.95 8.97 -12.49
CA GLY A 143 12.96 7.90 -12.43
C GLY A 143 13.37 7.54 -11.01
N SER A 144 12.76 8.18 -10.00
CA SER A 144 12.73 7.70 -8.61
C SER A 144 12.28 6.24 -8.59
N ARG A 145 12.86 5.49 -7.65
CA ARG A 145 12.64 4.06 -7.51
C ARG A 145 12.53 3.71 -6.06
N GLU A 146 11.72 2.71 -5.80
CA GLU A 146 11.59 2.13 -4.48
C GLU A 146 11.79 0.62 -4.60
N PHE A 147 12.33 0.01 -3.54
CA PHE A 147 12.45 -1.44 -3.43
C PHE A 147 12.10 -1.84 -2.01
N PHE A 148 11.18 -2.78 -1.85
CA PHE A 148 10.73 -3.21 -0.54
C PHE A 148 10.60 -4.73 -0.46
N ALA A 149 10.66 -5.23 0.76
CA ALA A 149 10.37 -6.61 1.09
C ALA A 149 9.75 -6.68 2.47
N GLY A 150 8.68 -7.46 2.58
CA GLY A 150 7.92 -7.57 3.80
C GLY A 150 7.42 -8.96 4.06
N THR A 151 6.85 -9.12 5.24
CA THR A 151 6.23 -10.36 5.65
C THR A 151 5.11 -10.13 6.64
N ALA A 152 4.15 -11.04 6.66
CA ALA A 152 3.09 -11.00 7.63
C ALA A 152 2.61 -12.41 8.00
N PHE A 153 2.36 -12.61 9.29
CA PHE A 153 2.01 -13.90 9.87
C PHE A 153 0.84 -13.77 10.83
N GLU A 154 -0.11 -14.69 10.73
CA GLU A 154 -1.11 -14.90 11.78
C GLU A 154 -0.44 -15.56 12.99
N VAL A 155 -0.28 -14.80 14.07
CA VAL A 155 0.38 -15.24 15.31
C VAL A 155 -0.61 -15.77 16.34
N ALA A 156 -1.88 -15.39 16.20
CA ALA A 156 -3.01 -15.88 16.99
C ALA A 156 -4.29 -15.72 16.15
N PRO A 157 -5.40 -16.40 16.49
CA PRO A 157 -6.64 -16.26 15.74
C PRO A 157 -6.99 -14.80 15.47
N ARG A 158 -7.15 -14.44 14.19
CA ARG A 158 -7.53 -13.10 13.74
C ARG A 158 -6.51 -12.01 14.07
N THR A 159 -5.28 -12.39 14.44
CA THR A 159 -4.23 -11.49 14.88
C THR A 159 -2.97 -11.72 14.09
N ASP A 160 -2.53 -10.66 13.43
CA ASP A 160 -1.38 -10.69 12.56
C ASP A 160 -0.26 -9.79 13.10
N VAL A 161 0.98 -10.21 12.84
CA VAL A 161 2.16 -9.37 12.97
C VAL A 161 2.78 -9.25 11.59
N PHE A 162 3.18 -8.05 11.23
CA PHE A 162 3.80 -7.75 9.95
C PHE A 162 5.02 -6.87 10.12
N ALA A 163 5.95 -6.98 9.19
CA ALA A 163 7.12 -6.13 9.11
C ALA A 163 7.52 -5.92 7.66
N GLU A 164 8.07 -4.76 7.37
CA GLU A 164 8.59 -4.39 6.06
C GLU A 164 9.90 -3.65 6.22
N VAL A 165 10.78 -3.83 5.24
CA VAL A 165 11.95 -3.00 5.04
C VAL A 165 12.03 -2.61 3.58
N GLY A 166 12.48 -1.40 3.32
CA GLY A 166 12.62 -0.92 1.96
C GLY A 166 13.69 0.13 1.82
N HIS A 167 13.84 0.57 0.59
CA HIS A 167 14.82 1.56 0.20
C HIS A 167 14.28 2.42 -0.94
N ASP A 168 14.01 3.67 -0.60
CA ASP A 168 13.65 4.73 -1.50
C ASP A 168 14.93 5.32 -2.13
N ARG A 169 14.86 5.52 -3.44
CA ARG A 169 15.92 6.08 -4.28
C ARG A 169 15.34 7.16 -5.19
N PRO A 170 15.16 8.37 -4.67
CA PRO A 170 14.71 9.50 -5.47
C PRO A 170 15.70 9.80 -6.61
N ALA A 171 15.20 10.31 -7.74
CA ALA A 171 16.05 10.64 -8.88
C ALA A 171 16.96 11.86 -8.64
N ASP A 172 16.51 12.80 -7.81
CA ASP A 172 17.20 14.07 -7.52
C ASP A 172 17.27 14.37 -6.00
N ASP A 173 17.33 13.33 -5.18
CA ASP A 173 17.48 13.45 -3.73
C ASP A 173 18.35 12.31 -3.15
N ASP A 174 18.64 12.39 -1.86
CA ASP A 174 19.38 11.36 -1.14
C ASP A 174 18.52 10.09 -0.94
N ASN A 175 19.15 8.93 -1.07
CA ASN A 175 18.47 7.65 -0.83
C ASN A 175 18.19 7.48 0.66
N ALA A 176 17.06 6.85 0.99
CA ALA A 176 16.70 6.50 2.36
C ALA A 176 16.26 5.03 2.44
N ALA A 177 16.77 4.30 3.42
CA ALA A 177 16.17 3.05 3.86
C ALA A 177 15.06 3.33 4.88
N PHE A 178 14.01 2.51 4.82
CA PHE A 178 12.90 2.59 5.76
C PHE A 178 12.55 1.22 6.29
N TRP A 179 11.80 1.21 7.39
CA TRP A 179 11.28 -0.01 7.98
C TRP A 179 10.00 0.25 8.75
N GLU A 180 9.21 -0.82 8.85
CA GLU A 180 7.93 -0.82 9.52
C GLU A 180 7.73 -2.13 10.29
N LEU A 181 7.03 -2.04 11.41
CA LEU A 181 6.64 -3.17 12.24
C LEU A 181 5.28 -2.89 12.84
N GLY A 182 4.35 -3.82 12.70
CA GLY A 182 3.03 -3.63 13.27
C GLY A 182 2.28 -4.91 13.55
N ALA A 183 1.08 -4.71 14.07
CA ALA A 183 0.13 -5.78 14.33
C ALA A 183 -1.28 -5.33 13.97
N ALA A 184 -2.10 -6.28 13.53
CA ALA A 184 -3.51 -6.06 13.23
C ALA A 184 -4.36 -7.12 13.92
N HIS A 185 -5.52 -6.72 14.43
CA HIS A 185 -6.50 -7.63 15.03
C HIS A 185 -7.87 -7.42 14.39
N ALA A 186 -8.32 -8.42 13.65
CA ALA A 186 -9.63 -8.41 13.03
C ALA A 186 -10.72 -8.75 14.05
N THR A 187 -11.82 -8.02 14.02
CA THR A 187 -13.06 -8.25 14.77
C THR A 187 -14.21 -8.46 13.79
N ASP A 188 -15.38 -8.84 14.27
CA ASP A 188 -16.55 -9.03 13.39
C ASP A 188 -17.07 -7.70 12.78
N PHE A 189 -16.51 -6.57 13.21
CA PHE A 189 -16.95 -5.23 12.81
C PHE A 189 -15.91 -4.47 12.00
N GLY A 190 -14.68 -4.98 11.93
CA GLY A 190 -13.53 -4.28 11.35
C GLY A 190 -12.23 -4.70 12.02
N THR A 191 -11.13 -4.09 11.60
CA THR A 191 -9.77 -4.43 12.02
C THR A 191 -9.13 -3.26 12.72
N PHE A 192 -8.57 -3.50 13.91
CA PHE A 192 -7.70 -2.53 14.58
C PHE A 192 -6.25 -2.80 14.20
N SER A 193 -5.48 -1.75 13.93
CA SER A 193 -4.05 -1.85 13.64
C SER A 193 -3.21 -0.91 14.49
N LEU A 194 -1.95 -1.29 14.69
CA LEU A 194 -0.91 -0.43 15.24
C LEU A 194 0.39 -0.70 14.47
N THR A 195 0.95 0.36 13.89
CA THR A 195 2.20 0.31 13.12
C THR A 195 3.21 1.27 13.72
N TYR A 196 4.46 0.83 13.84
CA TYR A 196 5.60 1.67 14.13
C TYR A 196 6.53 1.70 12.92
N ALA A 197 6.89 2.88 12.45
CA ALA A 197 7.63 3.06 11.21
C ALA A 197 8.67 4.18 11.33
N SER A 198 9.74 4.06 10.53
CA SER A 198 10.78 5.09 10.46
C SER A 198 11.67 4.91 9.22
N ARG A 199 12.33 5.99 8.81
CA ARG A 199 13.34 6.02 7.74
C ARG A 199 14.66 6.61 8.21
N ASP A 200 15.75 6.28 7.54
CA ASP A 200 17.12 6.65 7.92
C ASP A 200 17.61 7.98 7.31
N GLU A 201 16.75 9.00 7.36
CA GLU A 201 17.03 10.33 6.84
C GLU A 201 17.30 11.35 7.96
N SER A 202 18.09 12.38 7.67
CA SER A 202 18.32 13.47 8.62
C SER A 202 17.02 14.20 8.96
N GLY A 203 16.59 14.11 10.23
CA GLY A 203 15.35 14.72 10.69
C GLY A 203 14.12 13.82 10.51
N ALA A 204 14.32 12.56 10.10
CA ALA A 204 13.25 11.59 10.00
C ALA A 204 12.48 11.43 11.32
N GLN A 205 11.16 11.25 11.17
CA GLN A 205 10.27 11.00 12.28
C GLN A 205 10.28 9.53 12.68
N HIS A 206 9.83 9.27 13.91
CA HIS A 206 9.43 7.94 14.35
C HIS A 206 7.91 7.95 14.52
N LEU A 207 7.22 7.16 13.70
CA LEU A 207 5.77 7.18 13.60
C LEU A 207 5.19 6.04 14.41
N LEU A 208 4.18 6.31 15.22
CA LEU A 208 3.34 5.30 15.85
C LEU A 208 1.90 5.56 15.43
N VAL A 209 1.37 4.70 14.56
CA VAL A 209 0.10 4.93 13.87
C VAL A 209 -0.91 3.89 14.30
N GLY A 210 -2.00 4.35 14.89
CA GLY A 210 -3.16 3.54 15.21
C GLY A 210 -4.20 3.64 14.12
N GLY A 211 -4.85 2.52 13.82
CA GLY A 211 -5.84 2.42 12.74
C GLY A 211 -7.08 1.64 13.10
N TYR A 212 -8.18 1.96 12.39
CA TYR A 212 -9.36 1.13 12.31
C TYR A 212 -9.85 1.07 10.86
N SER A 213 -10.03 -0.13 10.32
CA SER A 213 -10.51 -0.35 8.95
C SER A 213 -11.69 -1.31 8.88
N VAL A 214 -12.46 -1.21 7.81
CA VAL A 214 -13.51 -2.16 7.41
C VAL A 214 -13.25 -2.59 5.98
N HIS A 215 -13.56 -3.86 5.69
CA HIS A 215 -13.39 -4.48 4.39
C HIS A 215 -14.68 -5.20 4.01
N PHE A 216 -15.13 -5.08 2.76
CA PHE A 216 -16.37 -5.70 2.27
C PHE A 216 -16.33 -6.00 0.77
#